data_AF-A0AAD7BXP1-F1
#
_entry.id   AF-A0AAD7BXP1-F1
#
_cell.length_a   1.000
_cell.length_b   1.000
_cell.length_c   1.000
_cell.angle_alpha   90.00
_cell.angle_beta   90.00
_cell.angle_gamma   90.00
#
_symmetry.space_group_name_H-M   'P 1'
#
loop_
_entity.id
_entity.type
_entity.pdbx_description
1 polymer ?
#
loop_
_entity_poly.entity_id
_entity_poly.type
_entity_poly.pdbx_seq_one_letter_code
_entity_poly.pdbx_strand_id
1 'polypeptide(L)'
;MNPDTLGVPPDIQLASSDPLAWEERWQQVFPVVNGQRTFALPPAAWTVRTLATSTNMQGPKHRDDVIRCTRSLRKTLCDIQAKLTSIAVPFFLGNDLQDRWMSAAPSRRGEIILAGLIAACTTVPSLHDARWFCDKEMRVESHRQNGRLFLDLLEEMMVQNPTAASPDTPTYVAHPVWDAIAADQQASNATICEKIALADILSERNLLIGFVIHFALCSILGLPTPELIQTKIGSKPGKSAQYHLMHPIQAELRTVCGEATAQEFGEIARQLGKGVDAQRREVYATGKRSCQTCLKPNDTTKKYPRCKRCWDTMKREVLYCSSECQKVDWKAGHKNECGKWLQLEDLTPSAPEQHSPEPKIGPPVSGFKRSGALIFQVSHLNQLSPDYDYIILLEYDRVYVSFSHPPIRAAFCACRNKAMTTGDRRAVGMLAHFLLFMYYHHPRLQQIGVVPGAMLGQMLTEFEFPDILRAANEMEQRMYLDEGQRPPLILDGGVSVAEWNAIPSTWLDVGVVPLFELGSVYANL
;
A
#
# COMPACT_ATOMS: atom_id res chain seq x y z
N MET A 1 32.18 -3.67 -11.88
CA MET A 1 31.39 -3.08 -12.97
C MET A 1 31.35 -1.58 -12.78
N ASN A 2 31.56 -0.80 -13.84
CA ASN A 2 31.37 0.64 -13.79
C ASN A 2 29.84 0.90 -13.69
N PRO A 3 29.32 1.65 -12.70
CA PRO A 3 27.90 2.01 -12.66
C PRO A 3 27.38 2.65 -13.96
N ASP A 4 28.24 3.28 -14.76
CA ASP A 4 27.87 3.83 -16.08
C ASP A 4 27.53 2.75 -17.14
N THR A 5 27.72 1.46 -16.82
CA THR A 5 27.41 0.34 -17.73
C THR A 5 26.08 -0.35 -17.44
N LEU A 6 25.37 0.05 -16.39
CA LEU A 6 24.02 -0.44 -16.14
C LEU A 6 23.06 0.25 -17.13
N GLY A 7 22.33 -0.55 -17.91
CA GLY A 7 21.32 -0.02 -18.82
C GLY A 7 20.24 0.77 -18.07
N VAL A 8 19.67 1.78 -18.71
CA VAL A 8 18.56 2.55 -18.12
C VAL A 8 17.27 1.71 -18.21
N PRO A 9 16.47 1.60 -17.13
CA PRO A 9 15.16 0.94 -17.20
C PRO A 9 14.28 1.56 -18.28
N PRO A 10 13.49 0.77 -19.02
CA PRO A 10 12.55 1.33 -19.99
C PRO A 10 11.44 2.11 -19.28
N ASP A 11 10.98 3.20 -19.89
CA ASP A 11 9.84 3.98 -19.39
C ASP A 11 8.63 3.07 -19.12
N ILE A 12 8.06 3.18 -17.91
CA ILE A 12 6.88 2.43 -17.49
C ILE A 12 5.66 2.71 -18.40
N GLN A 13 5.58 3.87 -19.06
CA GLN A 13 4.52 4.16 -20.02
C GLN A 13 4.53 3.19 -21.20
N LEU A 14 5.72 2.71 -21.59
CA LEU A 14 5.87 1.73 -22.66
C LEU A 14 5.22 0.40 -22.30
N ALA A 15 5.13 0.05 -20.99
CA ALA A 15 4.45 -1.16 -20.53
C ALA A 15 2.96 -1.18 -20.93
N SER A 16 2.33 -0.01 -21.04
CA SER A 16 0.93 0.11 -21.48
C SER A 16 0.81 0.27 -22.99
N SER A 17 1.70 1.02 -23.65
CA SER A 17 1.58 1.33 -25.08
C SER A 17 2.18 0.25 -26.00
N ASP A 18 3.28 -0.38 -25.59
CA ASP A 18 3.95 -1.48 -26.30
C ASP A 18 4.58 -2.47 -25.29
N PRO A 19 3.76 -3.36 -24.70
CA PRO A 19 4.17 -4.38 -23.74
C PRO A 19 5.41 -5.19 -24.15
N LEU A 20 5.51 -5.54 -25.43
CA LEU A 20 6.56 -6.41 -25.94
C LEU A 20 7.88 -5.65 -26.07
N ALA A 21 7.85 -4.42 -26.60
CA ALA A 21 9.05 -3.58 -26.63
C ALA A 21 9.52 -3.20 -25.22
N TRP A 22 8.60 -2.97 -24.28
CA TRP A 22 8.95 -2.75 -22.88
C TRP A 22 9.67 -3.95 -22.27
N GLU A 23 9.16 -5.17 -22.50
CA GLU A 23 9.82 -6.39 -22.06
C GLU A 23 11.18 -6.58 -22.72
N GLU A 24 11.29 -6.38 -24.04
CA GLU A 24 12.54 -6.54 -24.77
C GLU A 24 13.63 -5.59 -24.24
N ARG A 25 13.27 -4.34 -23.95
CA ARG A 25 14.21 -3.38 -23.34
C ARG A 25 14.65 -3.82 -21.95
N TRP A 26 13.73 -4.31 -21.11
CA TRP A 26 14.11 -4.90 -19.83
C TRP A 26 15.09 -6.07 -20.01
N GLN A 27 14.86 -6.92 -21.01
CA GLN A 27 15.80 -7.99 -21.31
C GLN A 27 17.18 -7.43 -21.63
N GLN A 28 17.29 -6.34 -22.41
CA GLN A 28 18.57 -5.72 -22.79
C GLN A 28 19.32 -5.11 -21.60
N VAL A 29 18.60 -4.73 -20.55
CA VAL A 29 19.17 -4.17 -19.32
C VAL A 29 19.88 -5.24 -18.47
N PHE A 30 19.43 -6.50 -18.53
CA PHE A 30 20.12 -7.60 -17.85
C PHE A 30 21.43 -7.95 -18.56
N PRO A 31 22.57 -7.98 -17.85
CA PRO A 31 23.87 -8.31 -18.43
C PRO A 31 23.85 -9.73 -19.01
N VAL A 32 24.76 -9.99 -19.94
CA VAL A 32 25.08 -11.35 -20.37
C VAL A 32 26.38 -11.76 -19.68
N VAL A 33 26.32 -12.76 -18.80
CA VAL A 33 27.50 -13.40 -18.19
C VAL A 33 27.57 -14.84 -18.69
N ASN A 34 28.68 -15.21 -19.34
CA ASN A 34 28.88 -16.54 -19.95
C ASN A 34 27.77 -16.96 -20.93
N GLY A 35 27.26 -16.02 -21.74
CA GLY A 35 26.20 -16.29 -22.72
C GLY A 35 24.80 -16.46 -22.12
N GLN A 36 24.67 -16.48 -20.79
CA GLN A 36 23.39 -16.42 -20.11
C GLN A 36 23.14 -14.98 -19.66
N ARG A 37 21.93 -14.46 -19.90
CA ARG A 37 21.55 -13.23 -19.23
C ARG A 37 21.48 -13.55 -17.74
N THR A 38 22.28 -12.92 -16.90
CA THR A 38 22.25 -13.14 -15.46
C THR A 38 21.87 -11.84 -14.77
N PHE A 39 21.59 -11.92 -13.49
CA PHE A 39 21.57 -10.78 -12.62
C PHE A 39 22.95 -10.05 -12.63
N ALA A 40 23.05 -8.81 -13.12
CA ALA A 40 24.15 -7.90 -12.72
C ALA A 40 23.57 -6.94 -11.72
N LEU A 41 23.82 -7.23 -10.45
CA LEU A 41 24.25 -6.12 -9.64
C LEU A 41 25.77 -5.97 -9.82
N PRO A 42 26.31 -4.73 -9.78
CA PRO A 42 27.64 -4.53 -9.20
C PRO A 42 27.66 -5.34 -7.89
N PRO A 43 28.78 -5.99 -7.50
CA PRO A 43 28.80 -7.01 -6.44
C PRO A 43 27.86 -6.61 -5.32
N ALA A 44 26.71 -7.28 -5.17
CA ALA A 44 25.48 -6.71 -4.61
C ALA A 44 25.60 -6.05 -3.22
N ALA A 45 26.64 -6.42 -2.45
CA ALA A 45 27.10 -5.70 -1.27
C ALA A 45 27.36 -4.19 -1.54
N TRP A 46 27.88 -3.85 -2.71
CA TRP A 46 28.06 -2.49 -3.22
C TRP A 46 26.72 -1.79 -3.43
N THR A 47 25.71 -2.44 -3.99
CA THR A 47 24.37 -1.84 -4.15
C THR A 47 23.74 -1.55 -2.81
N VAL A 48 23.83 -2.49 -1.85
CA VAL A 48 23.31 -2.27 -0.50
C VAL A 48 24.06 -1.14 0.21
N ARG A 49 25.40 -1.11 0.13
CA ARG A 49 26.21 -0.04 0.71
C ARG A 49 26.02 1.29 0.00
N THR A 50 25.84 1.29 -1.31
CA THR A 50 25.60 2.50 -2.13
C THR A 50 24.22 3.05 -1.87
N LEU A 51 23.19 2.22 -1.78
CA LEU A 51 21.86 2.63 -1.34
C LEU A 51 21.91 3.15 0.10
N ALA A 52 22.65 2.48 1.00
CA ALA A 52 22.79 2.91 2.38
C ALA A 52 23.49 4.29 2.53
N THR A 53 24.40 4.62 1.60
CA THR A 53 25.16 5.87 1.60
C THR A 53 24.47 6.99 0.81
N SER A 54 23.87 6.68 -0.34
CA SER A 54 23.19 7.64 -1.24
C SER A 54 21.86 8.14 -0.69
N THR A 55 21.16 7.33 0.10
CA THR A 55 19.91 7.74 0.76
C THR A 55 20.13 8.78 1.86
N ASN A 56 21.36 9.24 2.12
CA ASN A 56 21.65 10.25 3.13
C ASN A 56 21.00 9.92 4.50
N MET A 57 20.94 8.61 4.81
CA MET A 57 20.42 8.03 6.06
C MET A 57 21.19 8.47 7.33
N GLN A 58 22.12 9.41 7.19
CA GLN A 58 22.92 9.95 8.28
C GLN A 58 22.09 10.76 9.28
N GLY A 59 20.89 11.22 8.89
CA GLY A 59 19.94 11.88 9.78
C GLY A 59 19.05 10.89 10.56
N PRO A 60 18.88 11.02 11.89
CA PRO A 60 18.01 10.15 12.69
C PRO A 60 16.59 10.05 12.17
N LYS A 61 16.01 11.17 11.71
CA LYS A 61 14.67 11.22 11.13
C LYS A 61 14.55 10.39 9.85
N HIS A 62 15.54 10.49 8.95
CA HIS A 62 15.54 9.72 7.71
C HIS A 62 15.63 8.22 8.00
N ARG A 63 16.43 7.82 8.98
CA ARG A 63 16.53 6.42 9.39
C ARG A 63 15.19 5.88 9.89
N ASP A 64 14.48 6.60 10.77
CA ASP A 64 13.19 6.14 11.29
C ASP A 64 12.12 6.05 10.18
N ASP A 65 12.12 7.00 9.25
CA ASP A 65 11.19 6.99 8.12
C ASP A 65 11.46 5.80 7.19
N VAL A 66 12.73 5.48 6.89
CA VAL A 66 13.09 4.27 6.12
C VAL A 66 12.66 3.01 6.87
N ILE A 67 12.91 2.90 8.17
CA ILE A 67 12.48 1.73 8.97
C ILE A 67 10.95 1.57 8.90
N ARG A 68 10.19 2.67 9.00
CA ARG A 68 8.74 2.64 8.89
C ARG A 68 8.29 2.19 7.49
N CYS A 69 8.94 2.72 6.45
CA CYS A 69 8.72 2.32 5.06
C CYS A 69 8.97 0.83 4.87
N THR A 70 10.13 0.32 5.29
CA THR A 70 10.49 -1.10 5.18
C THR A 70 9.54 -1.99 6.00
N ARG A 71 9.12 -1.57 7.20
CA ARG A 71 8.12 -2.30 8.00
C ARG A 71 6.78 -2.42 7.25
N SER A 72 6.34 -1.33 6.62
CA SER A 72 5.10 -1.32 5.85
C SER A 72 5.20 -2.17 4.58
N LEU A 73 6.37 -2.23 3.91
CA LEU A 73 6.59 -3.13 2.76
C LEU A 73 6.51 -4.60 3.21
N ARG A 74 7.17 -4.94 4.32
CA ARG A 74 7.11 -6.29 4.91
C ARG A 74 5.68 -6.70 5.26
N LYS A 75 4.90 -5.79 5.85
CA LYS A 75 3.48 -6.03 6.14
C LYS A 75 2.69 -6.28 4.85
N THR A 76 2.88 -5.45 3.84
CA THR A 76 2.24 -5.62 2.53
C THR A 76 2.60 -6.98 1.92
N LEU A 77 3.86 -7.42 2.10
CA LEU A 77 4.34 -8.71 1.63
C LEU A 77 3.63 -9.88 2.34
N CYS A 78 3.44 -9.80 3.65
CA CYS A 78 2.63 -10.79 4.38
C CYS A 78 1.18 -10.82 3.87
N ASP A 79 0.59 -9.65 3.64
CA ASP A 79 -0.80 -9.53 3.21
C ASP A 79 -0.99 -10.11 1.79
N ILE A 80 -0.05 -9.89 0.85
CA ILE A 80 -0.10 -10.52 -0.48
C ILE A 80 0.12 -12.04 -0.39
N GLN A 81 1.00 -12.54 0.48
CA GLN A 81 1.22 -13.97 0.69
C GLN A 81 -0.04 -14.66 1.23
N ALA A 82 -0.69 -14.06 2.23
CA ALA A 82 -1.97 -14.56 2.75
C ALA A 82 -3.06 -14.55 1.66
N LYS A 83 -3.11 -13.49 0.83
CA LYS A 83 -4.06 -13.40 -0.30
C LYS A 83 -3.81 -14.49 -1.33
N LEU A 84 -2.55 -14.70 -1.74
CA LEU A 84 -2.15 -15.77 -2.67
C LEU A 84 -2.57 -17.13 -2.14
N THR A 85 -2.30 -17.43 -0.86
CA THR A 85 -2.76 -18.67 -0.21
C THR A 85 -4.27 -18.82 -0.27
N SER A 86 -5.02 -17.76 0.06
CA SER A 86 -6.49 -17.81 0.07
C SER A 86 -7.09 -18.06 -1.31
N ILE A 87 -6.44 -17.58 -2.37
CA ILE A 87 -6.85 -17.82 -3.75
C ILE A 87 -6.42 -19.22 -4.18
N ALA A 88 -5.14 -19.57 -4.03
CA ALA A 88 -4.57 -20.75 -4.64
C ALA A 88 -5.03 -22.07 -3.99
N VAL A 89 -5.20 -22.11 -2.66
CA VAL A 89 -5.54 -23.38 -1.95
C VAL A 89 -6.83 -24.03 -2.47
N PRO A 90 -7.97 -23.32 -2.62
CA PRO A 90 -9.18 -23.90 -3.19
C PRO A 90 -8.97 -24.55 -4.57
N PHE A 91 -8.16 -23.93 -5.44
CA PHE A 91 -7.94 -24.42 -6.80
C PHE A 91 -6.88 -25.52 -6.89
N PHE A 92 -5.92 -25.57 -5.96
CA PHE A 92 -5.05 -26.75 -5.81
C PHE A 92 -5.84 -27.98 -5.35
N LEU A 93 -6.75 -27.82 -4.39
CA LEU A 93 -7.61 -28.92 -3.92
C LEU A 93 -8.62 -29.37 -4.98
N GLY A 94 -9.05 -28.46 -5.85
CA GLY A 94 -9.94 -28.74 -6.98
C GLY A 94 -9.27 -29.40 -8.20
N ASN A 95 -7.94 -29.61 -8.17
CA ASN A 95 -7.12 -30.15 -9.26
C ASN A 95 -7.15 -29.35 -10.58
N ASP A 96 -7.54 -28.07 -10.59
CA ASP A 96 -7.67 -27.34 -11.85
C ASP A 96 -6.55 -26.33 -12.11
N LEU A 97 -5.95 -25.74 -11.09
CA LEU A 97 -4.94 -24.68 -11.30
C LEU A 97 -3.67 -25.20 -12.00
N GLN A 98 -3.06 -26.25 -11.44
CA GLN A 98 -1.82 -26.82 -11.98
C GLN A 98 -2.04 -27.36 -13.40
N ASP A 99 -3.12 -28.10 -13.62
CA ASP A 99 -3.42 -28.70 -14.92
C ASP A 99 -3.73 -27.63 -15.97
N ARG A 100 -4.53 -26.60 -15.64
CA ARG A 100 -4.80 -25.47 -16.53
C ARG A 100 -3.52 -24.74 -16.91
N TRP A 101 -2.65 -24.48 -15.94
CA TRP A 101 -1.40 -23.77 -16.18
C TRP A 101 -0.40 -24.59 -17.00
N MET A 102 -0.22 -25.87 -16.67
CA MET A 102 0.72 -26.74 -17.38
C MET A 102 0.24 -27.08 -18.79
N SER A 103 -1.08 -27.15 -19.00
CA SER A 103 -1.69 -27.36 -20.32
C SER A 103 -1.73 -26.10 -21.19
N ALA A 104 -1.53 -24.91 -20.62
CA ALA A 104 -1.46 -23.68 -21.39
C ALA A 104 -0.24 -23.69 -22.32
N ALA A 105 -0.44 -23.24 -23.57
CA ALA A 105 0.64 -23.11 -24.53
C ALA A 105 1.75 -22.17 -24.01
N PRO A 106 3.03 -22.39 -24.38
CA PRO A 106 4.14 -21.52 -23.96
C PRO A 106 3.88 -20.03 -24.25
N SER A 107 3.34 -19.69 -25.42
CA SER A 107 2.97 -18.32 -25.78
C SER A 107 1.97 -17.72 -24.79
N ARG A 108 0.91 -18.49 -24.46
CA ARG A 108 -0.13 -18.07 -23.52
C ARG A 108 0.41 -17.86 -22.10
N ARG A 109 1.29 -18.74 -21.62
CA ARG A 109 1.97 -18.54 -20.32
C ARG A 109 2.76 -17.23 -20.32
N GLY A 110 3.47 -16.95 -21.41
CA GLY A 110 4.21 -15.70 -21.57
C GLY A 110 3.32 -14.46 -21.54
N GLU A 111 2.16 -14.49 -22.22
CA GLU A 111 1.17 -13.41 -22.20
C GLU A 111 0.65 -13.14 -20.78
N ILE A 112 0.29 -14.20 -20.05
CA ILE A 112 -0.23 -14.10 -18.68
C ILE A 112 0.80 -13.45 -17.75
N ILE A 113 2.05 -13.90 -17.81
CA ILE A 113 3.13 -13.36 -16.97
C ILE A 113 3.47 -11.92 -17.34
N LEU A 114 3.52 -11.60 -18.65
CA LEU A 114 3.76 -10.23 -19.11
C LEU A 114 2.65 -9.29 -18.64
N ALA A 115 1.38 -9.70 -18.75
CA ALA A 115 0.25 -8.93 -18.24
C ALA A 115 0.35 -8.72 -16.73
N GLY A 116 0.73 -9.75 -15.96
CA GLY A 116 0.96 -9.65 -14.52
C GLY A 116 2.09 -8.69 -14.15
N LEU A 117 3.20 -8.70 -14.91
CA LEU A 117 4.32 -7.77 -14.74
C LEU A 117 3.88 -6.32 -14.99
N ILE A 118 3.16 -6.07 -16.07
CA ILE A 118 2.65 -4.73 -16.39
C ILE A 118 1.71 -4.26 -15.30
N ALA A 119 0.79 -5.11 -14.86
CA ALA A 119 -0.14 -4.79 -13.79
C ALA A 119 0.58 -4.46 -12.48
N ALA A 120 1.56 -5.27 -12.06
CA ALA A 120 2.34 -5.01 -10.85
C ALA A 120 3.10 -3.68 -10.92
N CYS A 121 3.84 -3.45 -12.00
CA CYS A 121 4.69 -2.27 -12.15
C CYS A 121 3.91 -0.96 -12.35
N THR A 122 2.69 -1.02 -12.92
CA THR A 122 1.82 0.15 -13.07
C THR A 122 1.01 0.44 -11.81
N THR A 123 0.68 -0.60 -11.04
CA THR A 123 -0.05 -0.48 -9.77
C THR A 123 0.82 0.12 -8.68
N VAL A 124 2.06 -0.36 -8.56
CA VAL A 124 3.03 0.12 -7.58
C VAL A 124 4.31 0.54 -8.31
N PRO A 125 4.51 1.85 -8.57
CA PRO A 125 5.62 2.32 -9.40
C PRO A 125 7.01 1.85 -8.94
N SER A 126 7.25 1.70 -7.63
CA SER A 126 8.56 1.20 -7.14
C SER A 126 8.83 -0.25 -7.55
N LEU A 127 7.79 -1.04 -7.85
CA LEU A 127 7.97 -2.42 -8.34
C LEU A 127 8.53 -2.47 -9.76
N HIS A 128 8.42 -1.39 -10.54
CA HIS A 128 9.13 -1.27 -11.80
C HIS A 128 10.65 -1.37 -11.59
N ASP A 129 11.17 -0.62 -10.61
CA ASP A 129 12.60 -0.63 -10.28
C ASP A 129 12.98 -1.93 -9.55
N ALA A 130 12.07 -2.51 -8.75
CA ALA A 130 12.31 -3.79 -8.07
C ALA A 130 12.63 -4.95 -9.02
N ARG A 131 12.32 -4.80 -10.32
CA ARG A 131 12.67 -5.76 -11.36
C ARG A 131 14.19 -5.94 -11.49
N TRP A 132 14.97 -4.93 -11.13
CA TRP A 132 16.43 -5.02 -10.99
C TRP A 132 16.90 -6.01 -9.94
N PHE A 133 16.03 -6.44 -9.03
CA PHE A 133 16.34 -7.37 -7.95
C PHE A 133 15.90 -8.81 -8.26
N CYS A 134 15.28 -9.01 -9.42
CA CYS A 134 14.82 -10.31 -9.89
C CYS A 134 15.77 -10.87 -10.96
N ASP A 135 15.99 -12.18 -10.96
CA ASP A 135 16.71 -12.89 -12.00
C ASP A 135 15.71 -13.61 -12.92
N LYS A 136 15.73 -14.95 -12.98
CA LYS A 136 14.81 -15.74 -13.79
C LYS A 136 13.35 -15.62 -13.35
N GLU A 137 13.11 -15.24 -12.09
CA GLU A 137 11.77 -15.22 -11.48
C GLU A 137 10.83 -14.30 -12.25
N MET A 138 11.32 -13.15 -12.72
CA MET A 138 10.51 -12.13 -13.41
C MET A 138 10.88 -11.98 -14.89
N ARG A 139 11.39 -13.04 -15.52
CA ARG A 139 11.63 -13.10 -16.97
C ARG A 139 10.53 -13.87 -17.66
N VAL A 140 9.85 -13.22 -18.60
CA VAL A 140 8.73 -13.84 -19.34
C VAL A 140 9.18 -15.14 -20.01
N GLU A 141 10.36 -15.17 -20.62
CA GLU A 141 10.89 -16.34 -21.31
C GLU A 141 11.10 -17.56 -20.39
N SER A 142 11.54 -17.35 -19.14
CA SER A 142 11.72 -18.42 -18.16
C SER A 142 10.40 -19.12 -17.80
N HIS A 143 9.29 -18.39 -17.83
CA HIS A 143 7.96 -18.95 -17.58
C HIS A 143 7.37 -19.66 -18.81
N ARG A 144 7.74 -19.26 -20.03
CA ARG A 144 7.26 -19.90 -21.27
C ARG A 144 7.73 -21.34 -21.38
N GLN A 145 9.02 -21.57 -21.14
CA GLN A 145 9.70 -22.82 -21.49
C GLN A 145 9.25 -24.03 -20.66
N ASN A 146 9.07 -23.87 -19.35
CA ASN A 146 8.74 -24.99 -18.46
C ASN A 146 7.37 -24.81 -17.79
N GLY A 147 6.89 -23.58 -17.56
CA GLY A 147 5.72 -23.31 -16.74
C GLY A 147 5.93 -23.62 -15.24
N ARG A 148 6.76 -24.62 -14.90
CA ARG A 148 7.03 -25.06 -13.54
C ARG A 148 7.50 -23.96 -12.60
N LEU A 149 8.32 -23.03 -13.10
CA LEU A 149 8.82 -21.89 -12.34
C LEU A 149 7.69 -21.08 -11.68
N PHE A 150 6.56 -20.87 -12.38
CA PHE A 150 5.41 -20.17 -11.80
C PHE A 150 4.82 -20.91 -10.60
N LEU A 151 4.69 -22.23 -10.69
CA LEU A 151 4.14 -23.06 -9.62
C LEU A 151 5.08 -23.12 -8.43
N ASP A 152 6.39 -23.25 -8.68
CA ASP A 152 7.41 -23.26 -7.61
C ASP A 152 7.40 -21.92 -6.86
N LEU A 153 7.35 -20.78 -7.58
CA LEU A 153 7.25 -19.47 -6.96
C LEU A 153 5.93 -19.27 -6.19
N LEU A 154 4.82 -19.78 -6.71
CA LEU A 154 3.54 -19.75 -6.02
C LEU A 154 3.60 -20.54 -4.71
N GLU A 155 4.15 -21.74 -4.73
CA GLU A 155 4.31 -22.58 -3.53
C GLU A 155 5.21 -21.90 -2.49
N GLU A 156 6.33 -21.30 -2.89
CA GLU A 156 7.23 -20.56 -1.99
C GLU A 156 6.57 -19.31 -1.37
N MET A 157 5.66 -18.66 -2.09
CA MET A 157 4.95 -17.47 -1.65
C MET A 157 3.71 -17.78 -0.80
N MET A 158 3.26 -19.04 -0.77
CA MET A 158 2.10 -19.43 0.03
C MET A 158 2.48 -19.61 1.52
N VAL A 159 1.63 -19.10 2.40
CA VAL A 159 1.68 -19.34 3.84
C VAL A 159 1.43 -20.82 4.14
N GLN A 160 2.32 -21.45 4.91
CA GLN A 160 2.26 -22.88 5.26
C GLN A 160 0.96 -23.26 6.00
N ASN A 161 0.41 -22.35 6.80
CA ASN A 161 -0.87 -22.55 7.48
C ASN A 161 -1.94 -21.61 6.89
N PRO A 162 -2.78 -22.08 5.95
CA PRO A 162 -3.80 -21.27 5.31
C PRO A 162 -4.94 -20.83 6.26
N THR A 163 -5.03 -21.44 7.44
CA THR A 163 -6.04 -21.10 8.46
C THR A 163 -5.55 -20.09 9.49
N ALA A 164 -4.24 -19.80 9.51
CA ALA A 164 -3.68 -18.79 10.39
C ALA A 164 -4.03 -17.38 9.88
N ALA A 165 -4.01 -16.40 10.79
CA ALA A 165 -4.01 -14.99 10.40
C ALA A 165 -2.82 -14.69 9.46
N SER A 166 -2.87 -13.54 8.77
CA SER A 166 -1.74 -13.03 7.96
C SER A 166 -0.43 -13.19 8.74
N PRO A 167 0.64 -13.76 8.16
CA PRO A 167 1.85 -14.04 8.89
C PRO A 167 2.47 -12.73 9.40
N ASP A 168 3.04 -12.76 10.61
CA ASP A 168 3.72 -11.58 11.17
C ASP A 168 5.08 -11.32 10.49
N THR A 169 5.64 -12.33 9.84
CA THR A 169 6.93 -12.25 9.13
C THR A 169 6.77 -12.80 7.72
N PRO A 170 7.21 -12.05 6.68
CA PRO A 170 7.09 -12.54 5.32
C PRO A 170 8.09 -13.67 5.07
N THR A 171 7.70 -14.61 4.20
CA THR A 171 8.67 -15.53 3.59
C THR A 171 9.32 -14.85 2.38
N TYR A 172 10.56 -15.21 2.07
CA TYR A 172 11.26 -14.69 0.89
C TYR A 172 11.58 -15.84 -0.05
N VAL A 173 11.28 -15.68 -1.33
CA VAL A 173 11.63 -16.61 -2.40
C VAL A 173 13.14 -16.79 -2.42
N ALA A 174 13.59 -18.04 -2.35
CA ALA A 174 15.00 -18.38 -2.22
C ALA A 174 15.79 -17.90 -3.45
N HIS A 175 16.99 -17.37 -3.23
CA HIS A 175 17.86 -16.96 -4.32
C HIS A 175 19.32 -16.96 -3.88
N PRO A 176 20.20 -17.78 -4.49
CA PRO A 176 21.55 -18.02 -3.98
C PRO A 176 22.37 -16.76 -3.70
N VAL A 177 22.25 -15.74 -4.57
CA VAL A 177 22.98 -14.48 -4.39
C VAL A 177 22.42 -13.68 -3.21
N TRP A 178 21.10 -13.61 -3.09
CA TRP A 178 20.46 -12.83 -2.02
C TRP A 178 20.63 -13.51 -0.67
N ASP A 179 20.54 -14.84 -0.64
CA ASP A 179 20.77 -15.64 0.55
C ASP A 179 22.21 -15.51 1.04
N ALA A 180 23.19 -15.51 0.12
CA ALA A 180 24.60 -15.29 0.46
C ALA A 180 24.85 -13.89 1.05
N ILE A 181 24.23 -12.84 0.50
CA ILE A 181 24.35 -11.47 1.03
C ILE A 181 23.69 -11.37 2.40
N ALA A 182 22.50 -11.96 2.58
CA ALA A 182 21.82 -11.98 3.85
C ALA A 182 22.64 -12.71 4.92
N ALA A 183 23.23 -13.86 4.57
CA ALA A 183 24.12 -14.61 5.46
C ALA A 183 25.39 -13.80 5.81
N ASP A 184 26.02 -13.15 4.83
CA ASP A 184 27.19 -12.29 5.06
C ASP A 184 26.85 -11.09 5.95
N GLN A 185 25.70 -10.44 5.77
CA GLN A 185 25.25 -9.34 6.64
C GLN A 185 24.92 -9.79 8.06
N GLN A 186 24.49 -11.03 8.25
CA GLN A 186 24.28 -11.62 9.58
C GLN A 186 25.61 -11.95 10.26
N ALA A 187 26.60 -12.43 9.50
CA ALA A 187 27.92 -12.80 10.02
C ALA A 187 28.87 -11.61 10.22
N SER A 188 28.70 -10.54 9.46
CA SER A 188 29.57 -9.36 9.46
C SER A 188 29.08 -8.25 10.40
N ASN A 189 29.94 -7.25 10.62
CA ASN A 189 29.59 -5.99 11.29
C ASN A 189 28.82 -5.03 10.36
N ALA A 190 27.88 -5.54 9.57
CA ALA A 190 27.04 -4.73 8.70
C ALA A 190 26.33 -3.64 9.52
N THR A 191 26.37 -2.42 9.01
CA THR A 191 25.69 -1.28 9.62
C THR A 191 24.18 -1.49 9.61
N ILE A 192 23.47 -0.85 10.54
CA ILE A 192 22.00 -0.88 10.55
C ILE A 192 21.41 -0.41 9.22
N CYS A 193 22.03 0.57 8.57
CA CYS A 193 21.61 1.08 7.26
C CYS A 193 21.75 0.00 6.16
N GLU A 194 22.86 -0.76 6.14
CA GLU A 194 23.04 -1.86 5.19
C GLU A 194 21.99 -2.97 5.42
N LYS A 195 21.67 -3.28 6.68
CA LYS A 195 20.65 -4.28 7.01
C LYS A 195 19.24 -3.84 6.63
N ILE A 196 18.90 -2.56 6.86
CA ILE A 196 17.61 -1.99 6.45
C ILE A 196 17.50 -1.97 4.93
N ALA A 197 18.54 -1.52 4.22
CA ALA A 197 18.55 -1.49 2.76
C ALA A 197 18.40 -2.91 2.15
N LEU A 198 19.04 -3.93 2.74
CA LEU A 198 18.80 -5.30 2.31
C LEU A 198 17.35 -5.74 2.55
N ALA A 199 16.80 -5.46 3.74
CA ALA A 199 15.42 -5.81 4.05
C ALA A 199 14.41 -5.14 3.10
N ASP A 200 14.69 -3.90 2.69
CA ASP A 200 13.91 -3.14 1.72
C ASP A 200 13.93 -3.81 0.34
N ILE A 201 15.13 -4.07 -0.20
CA ILE A 201 15.34 -4.76 -1.49
C ILE A 201 14.64 -6.12 -1.52
N LEU A 202 14.82 -6.93 -0.47
CA LEU A 202 14.19 -8.25 -0.39
C LEU A 202 12.66 -8.14 -0.35
N SER A 203 12.13 -7.12 0.33
CA SER A 203 10.69 -6.89 0.40
C SER A 203 10.13 -6.43 -0.94
N GLU A 204 10.76 -5.47 -1.63
CA GLU A 204 10.33 -5.02 -2.95
C GLU A 204 10.42 -6.13 -4.01
N ARG A 205 11.52 -6.89 -4.04
CA ARG A 205 11.69 -8.05 -4.93
C ARG A 205 10.53 -9.02 -4.77
N ASN A 206 10.23 -9.42 -3.54
CA ASN A 206 9.22 -10.43 -3.27
C ASN A 206 7.79 -9.88 -3.37
N LEU A 207 7.59 -8.58 -3.18
CA LEU A 207 6.34 -7.90 -3.52
C LEU A 207 6.08 -7.95 -5.02
N LEU A 208 7.08 -7.62 -5.86
CA LEU A 208 6.94 -7.75 -7.31
C LEU A 208 6.56 -9.19 -7.69
N ILE A 209 7.29 -10.19 -7.18
CA ILE A 209 6.97 -11.60 -7.43
C ILE A 209 5.53 -11.93 -7.00
N GLY A 210 5.13 -11.54 -5.79
CA GLY A 210 3.80 -11.79 -5.25
C GLY A 210 2.67 -11.15 -6.06
N PHE A 211 2.83 -9.90 -6.47
CA PHE A 211 1.85 -9.21 -7.32
C PHE A 211 1.75 -9.84 -8.70
N VAL A 212 2.87 -10.19 -9.34
CA VAL A 212 2.86 -10.86 -10.65
C VAL A 212 2.13 -12.20 -10.57
N ILE A 213 2.41 -13.00 -9.54
CA ILE A 213 1.71 -14.27 -9.31
C ILE A 213 0.22 -14.03 -9.08
N HIS A 214 -0.14 -13.02 -8.29
CA HIS A 214 -1.53 -12.70 -8.00
C HIS A 214 -2.32 -12.35 -9.27
N PHE A 215 -1.79 -11.44 -10.11
CA PHE A 215 -2.43 -11.07 -11.37
C PHE A 215 -2.47 -12.23 -12.37
N ALA A 216 -1.42 -13.06 -12.41
CA ALA A 216 -1.39 -14.26 -13.23
C ALA A 216 -2.46 -15.27 -12.79
N LEU A 217 -2.62 -15.50 -11.48
CA LEU A 217 -3.70 -16.33 -10.92
C LEU A 217 -5.07 -15.80 -11.31
N CYS A 218 -5.31 -14.50 -11.18
CA CYS A 218 -6.58 -13.91 -11.62
C CYS A 218 -6.85 -14.21 -13.10
N SER A 219 -5.86 -14.05 -13.97
CA SER A 219 -5.98 -14.34 -15.40
C SER A 219 -6.24 -15.83 -15.70
N ILE A 220 -5.54 -16.75 -15.03
CA ILE A 220 -5.72 -18.21 -15.19
C ILE A 220 -7.11 -18.66 -14.74
N LEU A 221 -7.60 -18.06 -13.67
CA LEU A 221 -8.87 -18.42 -13.03
C LEU A 221 -10.07 -17.67 -13.61
N GLY A 222 -9.84 -16.72 -14.52
CA GLY A 222 -10.89 -15.86 -15.07
C GLY A 222 -11.47 -14.90 -14.03
N LEU A 223 -10.73 -14.60 -12.96
CA LEU A 223 -11.12 -13.61 -11.97
C LEU A 223 -10.83 -12.21 -12.53
N PRO A 224 -11.63 -11.21 -12.19
CA PRO A 224 -11.34 -9.82 -12.51
C PRO A 224 -9.94 -9.44 -12.02
N THR A 225 -9.12 -8.97 -12.94
CA THR A 225 -7.90 -8.26 -12.60
C THR A 225 -8.29 -6.82 -12.25
N PRO A 226 -7.74 -6.24 -11.17
CA PRO A 226 -7.87 -4.82 -10.88
C PRO A 226 -7.66 -4.01 -12.16
N GLU A 227 -8.64 -3.17 -12.52
CA GLU A 227 -8.47 -2.27 -13.66
C GLU A 227 -7.23 -1.42 -13.40
N LEU A 228 -6.34 -1.38 -14.39
CA LEU A 228 -5.17 -0.52 -14.33
C LEU A 228 -5.66 0.91 -14.35
N ILE A 229 -5.84 1.48 -13.16
CA ILE A 229 -6.04 2.92 -13.03
C ILE A 229 -4.72 3.52 -13.45
N GLN A 230 -4.64 3.92 -14.72
CA GLN A 230 -3.63 4.85 -15.19
C GLN A 230 -3.85 6.14 -14.40
N THR A 231 -3.28 6.20 -13.21
CA THR A 231 -3.03 7.48 -12.59
C THR A 231 -2.21 8.21 -13.62
N LYS A 232 -2.77 9.27 -14.20
CA LYS A 232 -1.98 10.27 -14.88
C LYS A 232 -1.09 10.84 -13.79
N ILE A 233 0.01 10.15 -13.50
CA ILE A 233 1.09 10.67 -12.69
C ILE A 233 1.49 11.90 -13.48
N GLY A 234 1.03 13.07 -13.03
CA GLY A 234 1.39 14.33 -13.64
C GLY A 234 2.89 14.33 -13.69
N SER A 235 3.44 14.17 -14.89
CA SER A 235 4.83 13.83 -15.16
C SER A 235 5.72 14.98 -14.72
N LYS A 236 6.05 15.01 -13.43
CA LYS A 236 7.17 15.74 -12.89
C LYS A 236 8.09 14.67 -12.30
N PRO A 237 9.04 14.15 -13.10
CA PRO A 237 9.93 13.09 -12.65
C PRO A 237 10.65 13.53 -11.37
N GLY A 238 10.70 12.63 -10.38
CA GLY A 238 11.47 12.78 -9.16
C GLY A 238 12.96 12.95 -9.48
N LYS A 239 13.64 13.75 -8.65
CA LYS A 239 14.99 14.30 -8.90
C LYS A 239 16.12 13.30 -9.13
N SER A 240 15.98 12.01 -8.77
CA SER A 240 17.07 11.03 -8.94
C SER A 240 17.15 10.50 -10.37
N ALA A 241 16.01 10.30 -11.04
CA ALA A 241 15.97 9.97 -12.47
C ALA A 241 16.34 11.18 -13.34
N GLN A 242 16.04 12.40 -12.87
CA GLN A 242 16.21 13.64 -13.62
C GLN A 242 17.67 13.98 -13.95
N TYR A 243 18.63 13.63 -13.09
CA TYR A 243 20.05 13.91 -13.33
C TYR A 243 20.69 12.93 -14.34
N HIS A 244 20.24 11.68 -14.40
CA HIS A 244 20.76 10.69 -15.34
C HIS A 244 20.03 10.70 -16.70
N LEU A 245 18.76 11.09 -16.76
CA LEU A 245 18.00 11.23 -18.01
C LEU A 245 18.24 12.55 -18.77
N MET A 246 18.67 13.63 -18.11
CA MET A 246 18.87 14.91 -18.81
C MET A 246 20.08 14.93 -19.75
N HIS A 247 21.09 14.11 -19.51
CA HIS A 247 22.33 14.16 -20.30
C HIS A 247 22.17 13.57 -21.72
N PRO A 248 21.47 12.43 -21.92
CA PRO A 248 21.16 11.92 -23.26
C PRO A 248 20.14 12.79 -23.99
N ILE A 249 19.10 13.28 -23.30
CA ILE A 249 18.05 14.13 -23.89
C ILE A 249 18.60 15.47 -24.36
N GLN A 250 19.56 16.08 -23.64
CA GLN A 250 20.23 17.29 -24.12
C GLN A 250 21.11 17.04 -25.35
N ALA A 251 21.81 15.91 -25.40
CA ALA A 251 22.60 15.55 -26.57
C ALA A 251 21.72 15.31 -27.81
N GLU A 252 20.56 14.68 -27.62
CA GLU A 252 19.60 14.40 -28.68
C GLU A 252 18.84 15.67 -29.12
N LEU A 253 18.43 16.53 -28.19
CA LEU A 253 17.84 17.85 -28.50
C LEU A 253 18.82 18.78 -29.22
N ARG A 254 20.13 18.74 -28.89
CA ARG A 254 21.15 19.48 -29.64
C ARG A 254 21.27 18.98 -31.08
N THR A 255 21.12 17.66 -31.26
CA THR A 255 21.20 17.02 -32.58
C THR A 255 19.97 17.31 -33.44
N VAL A 256 18.77 17.33 -32.84
CA VAL A 256 17.49 17.48 -33.57
C VAL A 256 17.07 18.94 -33.73
N CYS A 257 17.23 19.77 -32.70
CA CYS A 257 16.67 21.12 -32.63
C CYS A 257 17.73 22.23 -32.68
N GLY A 258 19.01 21.87 -32.69
CA GLY A 258 20.14 22.81 -32.64
C GLY A 258 20.46 23.30 -31.23
N GLU A 259 21.69 23.79 -31.07
CA GLU A 259 22.27 24.17 -29.77
C GLU A 259 21.44 25.23 -29.03
N ALA A 260 20.90 26.22 -29.75
CA ALA A 260 20.14 27.33 -29.15
C ALA A 260 18.83 26.84 -28.50
N THR A 261 18.07 26.00 -29.20
CA THR A 261 16.81 25.44 -28.68
C THR A 261 17.06 24.44 -27.56
N ALA A 262 18.12 23.63 -27.64
CA ALA A 262 18.49 22.72 -26.56
C ALA A 262 18.90 23.47 -25.27
N GLN A 263 19.57 24.63 -25.40
CA GLN A 263 19.90 25.49 -24.28
C GLN A 263 18.66 26.15 -23.67
N GLU A 264 17.72 26.63 -24.50
CA GLU A 264 16.45 27.22 -24.03
C GLU A 264 15.62 26.20 -23.24
N PHE A 265 15.46 24.98 -23.75
CA PHE A 265 14.79 23.89 -23.02
C PHE A 265 15.53 23.51 -21.74
N GLY A 266 16.86 23.50 -21.75
CA GLY A 266 17.68 23.28 -20.56
C GLY A 266 17.48 24.36 -19.48
N GLU A 267 17.30 25.62 -19.88
CA GLU A 267 17.03 26.73 -18.96
C GLU A 267 15.61 26.65 -18.38
N ILE A 268 14.60 26.35 -19.22
CA ILE A 268 13.21 26.14 -18.79
C ILE A 268 13.14 24.98 -17.79
N ALA A 269 13.78 23.85 -18.08
CA ALA A 269 13.83 22.71 -17.16
C ALA A 269 14.52 23.06 -15.83
N ARG A 270 15.59 23.86 -15.87
CA ARG A 270 16.31 24.33 -14.67
C ARG A 270 15.46 25.30 -13.84
N GLN A 271 14.70 26.19 -14.48
CA GLN A 271 13.79 27.11 -13.80
C GLN A 271 12.60 26.37 -13.17
N LEU A 272 12.02 25.39 -13.87
CA LEU A 272 10.98 24.51 -13.32
C LEU A 272 11.52 23.66 -12.16
N GLY A 273 12.74 23.15 -12.26
CA GLY A 273 13.43 22.44 -11.18
C GLY A 273 13.62 23.33 -9.95
N LYS A 274 14.05 24.59 -10.12
CA LYS A 274 14.15 25.56 -9.01
C LYS A 274 12.79 25.82 -8.33
N GLY A 275 11.69 25.87 -9.10
CA GLY A 275 10.33 26.04 -8.57
C GLY A 275 9.85 24.86 -7.75
N VAL A 276 10.08 23.62 -8.23
CA VAL A 276 9.76 22.39 -7.48
C VAL A 276 10.67 22.26 -6.25
N ASP A 277 11.94 22.64 -6.35
CA ASP A 277 12.87 22.66 -5.22
C ASP A 277 12.50 23.70 -4.17
N ALA A 278 12.00 24.86 -4.60
CA ALA A 278 11.46 25.89 -3.72
C ALA A 278 10.18 25.40 -3.06
N GLN A 279 9.26 24.76 -3.80
CA GLN A 279 8.03 24.18 -3.25
C GLN A 279 8.30 22.98 -2.34
N ARG A 280 9.26 22.11 -2.65
CA ARG A 280 9.66 20.99 -1.78
C ARG A 280 10.36 21.53 -0.53
N ARG A 281 11.25 22.51 -0.68
CA ARG A 281 11.84 23.25 0.45
C ARG A 281 10.79 23.98 1.25
N GLU A 282 9.74 24.51 0.64
CA GLU A 282 8.60 25.13 1.30
C GLU A 282 7.75 24.08 2.01
N VAL A 283 7.47 22.91 1.44
CA VAL A 283 6.77 21.81 2.14
C VAL A 283 7.62 21.28 3.31
N TYR A 284 8.93 21.18 3.16
CA TYR A 284 9.85 20.80 4.23
C TYR A 284 10.08 21.92 5.26
N ALA A 285 10.04 23.20 4.85
CA ALA A 285 10.25 24.37 5.72
C ALA A 285 8.97 24.81 6.43
N THR A 286 7.84 24.79 5.73
CA THR A 286 6.49 24.92 6.31
C THR A 286 6.12 23.67 7.10
N GLY A 287 6.78 22.54 6.81
CA GLY A 287 6.71 21.30 7.56
C GLY A 287 5.30 21.05 8.04
N LYS A 288 4.40 20.66 7.13
CA LYS A 288 3.06 20.16 7.48
C LYS A 288 3.23 18.91 8.34
N ARG A 289 3.54 19.16 9.59
CA ARG A 289 3.79 18.22 10.66
C ARG A 289 2.41 17.78 11.13
N SER A 290 2.13 16.50 11.19
CA SER A 290 0.85 16.03 11.73
C SER A 290 1.05 15.53 13.15
N CYS A 291 -0.05 15.48 13.91
CA CYS A 291 -0.06 14.73 15.15
C CYS A 291 0.15 13.24 14.86
N GLN A 292 1.07 12.60 15.59
CA GLN A 292 1.36 11.16 15.43
C GLN A 292 0.12 10.28 15.66
N THR A 293 -0.79 10.71 16.54
CA THR A 293 -1.95 9.93 16.97
C THR A 293 -3.16 10.12 16.09
N CYS A 294 -3.55 11.37 15.82
CA CYS A 294 -4.79 11.68 15.11
C CYS A 294 -4.55 12.22 13.69
N LEU A 295 -3.29 12.29 13.25
CA LEU A 295 -2.86 12.79 11.95
C LEU A 295 -3.29 14.24 11.64
N LYS A 296 -3.86 14.97 12.61
CA LYS A 296 -4.26 16.37 12.43
C LYS A 296 -3.05 17.20 12.00
N PRO A 297 -3.10 17.95 10.89
CA PRO A 297 -1.98 18.78 10.47
C PRO A 297 -1.75 19.89 11.48
N ASN A 298 -0.49 20.27 11.68
CA ASN A 298 -0.06 21.30 12.61
C ASN A 298 -0.67 22.63 12.18
N ASP A 299 -1.36 23.26 13.13
CA ASP A 299 -1.83 24.62 12.96
C ASP A 299 -0.61 25.54 12.78
N THR A 300 -0.61 26.38 11.75
CA THR A 300 0.49 27.32 11.51
C THR A 300 0.67 28.29 12.68
N THR A 301 -0.39 28.51 13.47
CA THR A 301 -0.39 29.41 14.63
C THR A 301 0.07 28.76 15.93
N LYS A 302 -0.03 27.43 16.06
CA LYS A 302 0.28 26.71 17.31
C LYS A 302 1.27 25.59 17.06
N LYS A 303 2.44 25.68 17.71
CA LYS A 303 3.45 24.62 17.67
C LYS A 303 2.97 23.40 18.47
N TYR A 304 2.80 22.27 17.79
CA TYR A 304 2.50 21.00 18.46
C TYR A 304 3.58 20.61 19.49
N PRO A 305 3.20 20.22 20.72
CA PRO A 305 4.15 19.62 21.65
C PRO A 305 4.82 18.39 21.03
N ARG A 306 6.09 18.21 21.35
CA ARG A 306 6.88 17.06 20.93
C ARG A 306 7.22 16.16 22.11
N CYS A 307 7.40 14.88 21.86
CA CYS A 307 7.97 13.97 22.86
C CYS A 307 9.40 14.43 23.20
N LYS A 308 9.59 15.02 24.39
CA LYS A 308 10.87 15.58 24.84
C LYS A 308 11.98 14.53 24.80
N ARG A 309 11.73 13.32 25.29
CA ARG A 309 12.73 12.23 25.33
C ARG A 309 13.17 11.79 23.93
N CYS A 310 12.24 11.59 23.00
CA CYS A 310 12.58 11.25 21.62
C CYS A 310 13.42 12.33 20.94
N TRP A 311 13.07 13.60 21.14
CA TRP A 311 13.81 14.71 20.57
C TRP A 311 15.19 14.88 21.22
N ASP A 312 15.27 14.82 22.54
CA ASP A 312 16.52 15.08 23.25
C ASP A 312 17.53 13.96 23.00
N THR A 313 17.09 12.70 23.06
CA THR A 313 17.95 11.51 22.92
C THR A 313 18.33 11.20 21.47
N MET A 314 17.39 11.35 20.52
CA MET A 314 17.58 10.84 19.15
C MET A 314 17.29 11.86 18.06
N LYS A 315 16.85 13.07 18.43
CA LYS A 315 16.35 14.06 17.46
C LYS A 315 15.18 13.53 16.61
N ARG A 316 14.44 12.53 17.12
CA ARG A 316 13.22 12.01 16.50
C ARG A 316 12.07 12.95 16.82
N GLU A 317 11.42 13.45 15.78
CA GLU A 317 10.31 14.38 15.90
C GLU A 317 8.98 13.62 15.98
N VAL A 318 8.48 13.43 17.20
CA VAL A 318 7.14 12.88 17.45
C VAL A 318 6.26 13.99 18.02
N LEU A 319 5.27 14.40 17.25
CA LEU A 319 4.45 15.58 17.51
C LEU A 319 3.02 15.20 17.89
N TYR A 320 2.42 15.96 18.79
CA TYR A 320 1.05 15.73 19.23
C TYR A 320 0.27 17.03 19.19
N CYS A 321 -0.98 17.01 18.75
CA CYS A 321 -1.81 18.21 18.80
C CYS A 321 -2.28 18.54 20.23
N SER A 322 -2.15 17.59 21.16
CA SER A 322 -2.67 17.67 22.53
C SER A 322 -1.96 16.66 23.45
N SER A 323 -2.10 16.84 24.78
CA SER A 323 -1.55 15.90 25.77
C SER A 323 -2.30 14.57 25.78
N GLU A 324 -3.56 14.59 25.36
CA GLU A 324 -4.47 13.46 25.23
C GLU A 324 -3.98 12.53 24.12
N CYS A 325 -3.66 13.08 22.94
CA CYS A 325 -3.06 12.32 21.85
C CYS A 325 -1.73 11.68 22.28
N GLN A 326 -0.88 12.43 22.98
CA GLN A 326 0.37 11.88 23.52
C GLN A 326 0.12 10.70 24.47
N LYS A 327 -0.88 10.78 25.37
CA LYS A 327 -1.22 9.68 26.28
C LYS A 327 -1.76 8.45 25.55
N VAL A 328 -2.55 8.65 24.49
CA VAL A 328 -3.07 7.55 23.66
C VAL A 328 -1.93 6.84 22.95
N ASP A 329 -1.05 7.58 22.26
CA ASP A 329 0.12 7.02 21.57
C ASP A 329 1.09 6.34 22.54
N TRP A 330 1.29 6.94 23.72
CA TRP A 330 2.07 6.35 24.81
C TRP A 330 1.58 4.96 25.20
N LYS A 331 0.26 4.80 25.35
CA LYS A 331 -0.37 3.51 25.67
C LYS A 331 -0.33 2.54 24.50
N ALA A 332 -0.55 3.02 23.28
CA ALA A 332 -0.60 2.22 22.06
C ALA A 332 0.73 1.55 21.71
N GLY A 333 1.85 2.19 22.05
CA GLY A 333 3.17 1.59 21.82
C GLY A 333 4.34 2.53 21.98
N HIS A 334 4.12 3.86 21.95
CA HIS A 334 5.23 4.81 22.00
C HIS A 334 6.08 4.66 23.26
N LYS A 335 5.51 4.23 24.40
CA LYS A 335 6.29 3.92 25.61
C LYS A 335 7.42 2.91 25.36
N ASN A 336 7.22 1.96 24.45
CA ASN A 336 8.15 0.87 24.16
C ASN A 336 9.32 1.34 23.29
N GLU A 337 9.08 2.30 22.41
CA GLU A 337 10.06 2.87 21.47
C GLU A 337 10.61 4.25 21.92
N CYS A 338 10.04 4.90 22.94
CA CYS A 338 10.37 6.27 23.30
C CYS A 338 11.83 6.42 23.76
N GLY A 339 12.59 7.25 23.04
CA GLY A 339 14.01 7.47 23.32
C GLY A 339 14.91 6.27 22.99
N LYS A 340 14.39 5.25 22.30
CA LYS A 340 15.16 4.10 21.81
C LYS A 340 15.32 4.20 20.29
N TRP A 341 16.55 4.02 19.82
CA TRP A 341 16.83 3.95 18.39
C TRP A 341 16.06 2.75 17.86
N LEU A 342 15.28 2.95 16.80
CA LEU A 342 14.63 1.81 16.13
C LEU A 342 15.73 0.87 15.65
N GLN A 343 15.75 -0.33 16.21
CA GLN A 343 16.68 -1.37 15.87
C GLN A 343 16.12 -2.19 14.71
N LEU A 344 16.96 -3.01 14.08
CA LEU A 344 16.51 -3.86 12.99
C LEU A 344 15.47 -4.89 13.46
N GLU A 345 15.58 -5.33 14.71
CA GLU A 345 14.64 -6.25 15.35
C GLU A 345 13.22 -5.66 15.41
N ASP A 346 13.08 -4.32 15.36
CA ASP A 346 11.79 -3.65 15.28
C ASP A 346 11.15 -3.75 13.88
N LEU A 347 11.84 -4.27 12.85
CA LEU A 347 11.23 -4.60 11.55
C LEU A 347 10.35 -5.85 11.61
N THR A 348 10.59 -6.71 12.60
CA THR A 348 9.65 -7.76 12.94
C THR A 348 8.57 -7.10 13.79
N PRO A 349 7.30 -7.10 13.37
CA PRO A 349 6.24 -6.66 14.26
C PRO A 349 6.39 -7.49 15.53
N SER A 350 6.62 -6.82 16.67
CA SER A 350 6.62 -7.51 17.95
C SER A 350 5.28 -8.25 18.01
N ALA A 351 5.33 -9.58 18.14
CA ALA A 351 4.13 -10.37 18.33
C ALA A 351 3.32 -9.63 19.40
N PRO A 352 2.11 -9.13 19.07
CA PRO A 352 1.38 -8.27 19.97
C PRO A 352 1.36 -8.99 21.32
N GLU A 353 1.86 -8.33 22.38
CA GLU A 353 1.72 -8.86 23.73
C GLU A 353 0.28 -9.36 23.82
N GLN A 354 0.09 -10.65 24.11
CA GLN A 354 -1.19 -11.38 24.07
C GLN A 354 -2.22 -10.85 25.10
N HIS A 355 -2.18 -9.57 25.43
CA HIS A 355 -3.39 -8.83 25.70
C HIS A 355 -4.28 -8.95 24.46
N SER A 356 -5.16 -9.96 24.46
CA SER A 356 -6.30 -10.00 23.53
C SER A 356 -6.92 -8.62 23.59
N PRO A 357 -6.74 -7.78 22.55
CA PRO A 357 -7.29 -6.44 22.57
C PRO A 357 -8.78 -6.62 22.78
N GLU A 358 -9.36 -5.79 23.66
CA GLU A 358 -10.81 -5.82 23.83
C GLU A 358 -11.45 -5.73 22.44
N PRO A 359 -12.37 -6.64 22.12
CA PRO A 359 -12.94 -6.69 20.78
C PRO A 359 -13.59 -5.35 20.46
N LYS A 360 -13.20 -4.75 19.32
CA LYS A 360 -13.72 -3.46 18.82
C LYS A 360 -15.25 -3.43 18.79
N ILE A 361 -15.86 -4.58 18.55
CA ILE A 361 -17.30 -4.81 18.61
C ILE A 361 -17.57 -5.90 19.64
N GLY A 362 -18.29 -5.52 20.72
CA GLY A 362 -18.64 -6.42 21.83
C GLY A 362 -19.57 -7.57 21.42
N PRO A 363 -19.96 -8.45 22.37
CA PRO A 363 -20.90 -9.53 22.12
C PRO A 363 -22.30 -9.01 21.74
N PRO A 364 -23.17 -9.83 21.10
CA PRO A 364 -24.56 -9.46 20.89
C PRO A 364 -25.30 -9.27 22.22
N VAL A 365 -26.29 -8.37 22.24
CA VAL A 365 -27.07 -7.96 23.41
C VAL A 365 -28.55 -8.21 23.16
N SER A 366 -29.33 -8.43 24.23
CA SER A 366 -30.81 -8.53 24.18
C SER A 366 -31.34 -9.65 23.29
N GLY A 367 -30.61 -10.77 23.18
CA GLY A 367 -31.04 -11.92 22.37
C GLY A 367 -30.92 -11.71 20.86
N PHE A 368 -30.29 -10.62 20.41
CA PHE A 368 -30.00 -10.42 19.00
C PHE A 368 -29.07 -11.53 18.47
N LYS A 369 -29.53 -12.27 17.46
CA LYS A 369 -28.73 -13.29 16.79
C LYS A 369 -28.08 -12.67 15.55
N ARG A 370 -26.75 -12.69 15.49
CA ARG A 370 -26.00 -12.26 14.30
C ARG A 370 -26.15 -13.30 13.19
N SER A 371 -26.33 -12.83 11.95
CA SER A 371 -26.22 -13.71 10.78
C SER A 371 -24.77 -14.21 10.62
N GLY A 372 -24.58 -15.26 9.81
CA GLY A 372 -23.23 -15.76 9.50
C GLY A 372 -22.35 -14.68 8.86
N ALA A 373 -22.92 -13.87 7.96
CA ALA A 373 -22.21 -12.76 7.32
C ALA A 373 -21.81 -11.66 8.32
N LEU A 374 -22.68 -11.33 9.28
CA LEU A 374 -22.35 -10.36 10.32
C LEU A 374 -21.31 -10.89 11.32
N ILE A 375 -21.33 -12.19 11.64
CA ILE A 375 -20.27 -12.82 12.44
C ILE A 375 -18.92 -12.69 11.71
N PHE A 376 -18.89 -12.97 10.40
CA PHE A 376 -17.69 -12.82 9.58
C PHE A 376 -17.17 -11.37 9.58
N GLN A 377 -18.06 -10.39 9.37
CA GLN A 377 -17.74 -8.96 9.38
C GLN A 377 -17.18 -8.50 10.73
N VAL A 378 -17.82 -8.88 11.84
CA VAL A 378 -17.38 -8.56 13.21
C VAL A 378 -16.03 -9.22 13.52
N SER A 379 -15.84 -10.48 13.15
CA SER A 379 -14.58 -11.20 13.35
C SER A 379 -13.44 -10.49 12.64
N HIS A 380 -13.63 -10.09 11.38
CA HIS A 380 -12.62 -9.36 10.63
C HIS A 380 -12.31 -8.01 11.27
N LEU A 381 -13.33 -7.21 11.61
CA LEU A 381 -13.12 -5.91 12.24
C LEU A 381 -12.41 -5.99 13.61
N ASN A 382 -12.57 -7.10 14.34
CA ASN A 382 -11.86 -7.33 15.59
C ASN A 382 -10.40 -7.81 15.40
N GLN A 383 -10.07 -8.39 14.24
CA GLN A 383 -8.72 -8.87 13.91
C GLN A 383 -7.86 -7.81 13.20
N LEU A 384 -8.50 -6.86 12.53
CA LEU A 384 -7.82 -5.81 11.76
C LEU A 384 -7.26 -4.70 12.65
N SER A 385 -6.40 -3.86 12.06
CA SER A 385 -5.91 -2.62 12.70
C SER A 385 -7.07 -1.83 13.32
N PRO A 386 -6.90 -1.21 14.50
CA PRO A 386 -7.92 -0.37 15.12
C PRO A 386 -8.44 0.74 14.20
N ASP A 387 -7.67 1.10 13.18
CA ASP A 387 -7.95 2.18 12.22
C ASP A 387 -9.10 1.90 11.25
N TYR A 388 -9.47 0.64 11.02
CA TYR A 388 -10.53 0.30 10.04
C TYR A 388 -11.89 0.21 10.71
N ASP A 389 -12.82 1.05 10.29
CA ASP A 389 -14.14 1.21 10.89
C ASP A 389 -15.23 0.36 10.24
N TYR A 390 -15.10 -0.03 8.97
CA TYR A 390 -15.99 -0.98 8.30
C TYR A 390 -15.26 -1.68 7.15
N ILE A 391 -15.83 -2.77 6.63
CA ILE A 391 -15.29 -3.50 5.47
C ILE A 391 -16.41 -3.66 4.46
N ILE A 392 -16.21 -3.20 3.23
CA ILE A 392 -17.09 -3.49 2.11
C ILE A 392 -16.50 -4.68 1.36
N LEU A 393 -17.26 -5.75 1.25
CA LEU A 393 -16.90 -6.97 0.55
C LEU A 393 -17.28 -6.80 -0.92
N LEU A 394 -16.27 -6.84 -1.78
CA LEU A 394 -16.43 -6.97 -3.22
C LEU A 394 -16.30 -8.45 -3.58
N GLU A 395 -16.76 -8.82 -4.78
CA GLU A 395 -16.75 -10.22 -5.23
C GLU A 395 -15.37 -10.89 -5.10
N TYR A 396 -14.29 -10.12 -5.29
CA TYR A 396 -12.92 -10.61 -5.25
C TYR A 396 -11.99 -9.80 -4.34
N ASP A 397 -12.49 -8.73 -3.72
CA ASP A 397 -11.67 -7.81 -2.93
C ASP A 397 -12.38 -7.28 -1.68
N ARG A 398 -11.65 -6.55 -0.85
CA ARG A 398 -12.15 -5.93 0.36
C ARG A 398 -11.76 -4.47 0.37
N VAL A 399 -12.75 -3.61 0.50
CA VAL A 399 -12.53 -2.19 0.71
C VAL A 399 -12.65 -1.91 2.19
N TYR A 400 -11.52 -1.60 2.81
CA TYR A 400 -11.53 -1.13 4.19
C TYR A 400 -12.00 0.33 4.20
N VAL A 401 -12.85 0.66 5.17
CA VAL A 401 -13.36 2.01 5.37
C VAL A 401 -12.82 2.50 6.69
N SER A 402 -12.08 3.60 6.69
CA SER A 402 -11.58 4.28 7.88
C SER A 402 -11.99 5.76 7.85
N PHE A 403 -12.12 6.36 9.02
CA PHE A 403 -12.46 7.78 9.14
C PHE A 403 -11.38 8.55 9.90
N SER A 404 -10.69 9.43 9.20
CA SER A 404 -9.61 10.25 9.78
C SER A 404 -10.13 11.36 10.70
N HIS A 405 -11.37 11.84 10.48
CA HIS A 405 -11.97 12.90 11.30
C HIS A 405 -12.58 12.33 12.59
N PRO A 406 -12.03 12.62 13.79
CA PRO A 406 -12.41 11.91 15.02
C PRO A 406 -13.89 12.02 15.40
N PRO A 407 -14.56 13.19 15.29
CA PRO A 407 -16.00 13.28 15.54
C PRO A 407 -16.85 12.41 14.61
N ILE A 408 -16.53 12.36 13.30
CA ILE A 408 -17.24 11.51 12.34
C ILE A 408 -17.00 10.04 12.69
N ARG A 409 -15.73 9.67 12.93
CA ARG A 409 -15.35 8.30 13.31
C ARG A 409 -16.08 7.85 14.57
N ALA A 410 -16.17 8.70 15.58
CA ALA A 410 -16.85 8.40 16.83
C ALA A 410 -18.35 8.16 16.61
N ALA A 411 -19.03 9.05 15.87
CA ALA A 411 -20.45 8.89 15.53
C ALA A 411 -20.69 7.60 14.71
N PHE A 412 -19.83 7.33 13.73
CA PHE A 412 -19.90 6.13 12.90
C PHE A 412 -19.69 4.86 13.74
N CYS A 413 -18.63 4.81 14.55
CA CYS A 413 -18.32 3.67 15.41
C CYS A 413 -19.44 3.41 16.43
N ALA A 414 -20.04 4.46 17.00
CA ALA A 414 -21.16 4.31 17.92
C ALA A 414 -22.38 3.69 17.22
N CYS A 415 -22.74 4.19 16.03
CA CYS A 415 -23.83 3.66 15.23
C CYS A 415 -23.58 2.22 14.78
N ARG A 416 -22.38 1.93 14.25
CA ARG A 416 -21.93 0.59 13.86
C ARG A 416 -22.01 -0.37 15.04
N ASN A 417 -21.42 -0.01 16.17
CA ASN A 417 -21.40 -0.87 17.35
C ASN A 417 -22.82 -1.17 17.81
N LYS A 418 -23.70 -0.16 17.88
CA LYS A 418 -25.12 -0.36 18.21
C LYS A 418 -25.81 -1.31 17.21
N ALA A 419 -25.64 -1.10 15.91
CA ALA A 419 -26.20 -1.96 14.87
C ALA A 419 -25.71 -3.42 15.02
N MET A 420 -24.41 -3.64 15.21
CA MET A 420 -23.80 -4.97 15.25
C MET A 420 -23.96 -5.71 16.58
N THR A 421 -24.20 -5.01 17.69
CA THR A 421 -24.45 -5.63 19.01
C THR A 421 -25.93 -5.82 19.30
N THR A 422 -26.81 -4.93 18.83
CA THR A 422 -28.25 -4.97 19.19
C THR A 422 -29.20 -5.28 18.05
N GLY A 423 -28.75 -5.19 16.79
CA GLY A 423 -29.65 -5.29 15.63
C GLY A 423 -30.63 -4.12 15.49
N ASP A 424 -30.37 -2.99 16.16
CA ASP A 424 -31.23 -1.80 16.12
C ASP A 424 -31.43 -1.31 14.68
N ARG A 425 -32.65 -1.46 14.17
CA ARG A 425 -33.01 -1.17 12.77
C ARG A 425 -32.73 0.27 12.36
N ARG A 426 -32.89 1.23 13.29
CA ARG A 426 -32.58 2.63 13.04
C ARG A 426 -31.07 2.82 12.88
N ALA A 427 -30.26 2.20 13.73
CA ALA A 427 -28.80 2.21 13.60
C ALA A 427 -28.32 1.55 12.30
N VAL A 428 -28.94 0.44 11.88
CA VAL A 428 -28.66 -0.19 10.59
C VAL A 428 -28.99 0.75 9.43
N GLY A 429 -30.16 1.41 9.44
CA GLY A 429 -30.55 2.40 8.43
C GLY A 429 -29.62 3.61 8.37
N MET A 430 -29.19 4.14 9.53
CA MET A 430 -28.21 5.23 9.62
C MET A 430 -26.85 4.82 9.08
N LEU A 431 -26.39 3.61 9.39
CA LEU A 431 -25.13 3.06 8.87
C LEU A 431 -25.20 2.92 7.34
N ALA A 432 -26.30 2.38 6.80
CA ALA A 432 -26.49 2.19 5.36
C ALA A 432 -26.53 3.52 4.60
N HIS A 433 -27.31 4.49 5.09
CA HIS A 433 -27.35 5.84 4.55
C HIS A 433 -25.97 6.49 4.55
N PHE A 434 -25.22 6.37 5.66
CA PHE A 434 -23.89 6.98 5.75
C PHE A 434 -22.91 6.37 4.74
N LEU A 435 -22.92 5.04 4.57
CA LEU A 435 -22.07 4.38 3.57
C LEU A 435 -22.47 4.76 2.13
N LEU A 436 -23.77 4.91 1.82
CA LEU A 436 -24.24 5.42 0.53
C LEU A 436 -23.82 6.86 0.29
N PHE A 437 -23.98 7.72 1.28
CA PHE A 437 -23.51 9.10 1.23
C PHE A 437 -22.01 9.15 0.88
N MET A 438 -21.19 8.33 1.55
CA MET A 438 -19.77 8.20 1.25
C MET A 438 -19.52 7.80 -0.20
N TYR A 439 -20.26 6.82 -0.70
CA TYR A 439 -20.15 6.38 -2.09
C TYR A 439 -20.42 7.51 -3.09
N TYR A 440 -21.50 8.27 -2.89
CA TYR A 440 -21.87 9.34 -3.83
C TYR A 440 -20.95 10.55 -3.76
N HIS A 441 -20.41 10.86 -2.58
CA HIS A 441 -19.57 12.03 -2.37
C HIS A 441 -18.06 11.75 -2.48
N HIS A 442 -17.64 10.48 -2.60
CA HIS A 442 -16.23 10.11 -2.69
C HIS A 442 -15.91 9.36 -4.00
N PRO A 443 -15.35 10.03 -5.03
CA PRO A 443 -15.08 9.44 -6.34
C PRO A 443 -14.21 8.17 -6.30
N ARG A 444 -13.34 8.02 -5.30
CA ARG A 444 -12.47 6.84 -5.17
C ARG A 444 -13.26 5.55 -5.01
N LEU A 445 -14.38 5.57 -4.27
CA LEU A 445 -15.23 4.38 -4.11
C LEU A 445 -15.85 3.95 -5.45
N GLN A 446 -16.17 4.92 -6.31
CA GLN A 446 -16.67 4.66 -7.65
C GLN A 446 -15.55 4.12 -8.56
N GLN A 447 -14.35 4.71 -8.48
CA GLN A 447 -13.19 4.32 -9.29
C GLN A 447 -12.70 2.89 -9.03
N ILE A 448 -12.83 2.40 -7.80
CA ILE A 448 -12.44 1.02 -7.43
C ILE A 448 -13.56 0.00 -7.66
N GLY A 449 -14.67 0.41 -8.28
CA GLY A 449 -15.77 -0.49 -8.63
C GLY A 449 -16.71 -0.85 -7.48
N VAL A 450 -16.76 -0.08 -6.38
CA VAL A 450 -17.87 -0.24 -5.43
C VAL A 450 -19.16 0.13 -6.14
N VAL A 451 -20.21 -0.68 -5.96
CA VAL A 451 -21.54 -0.41 -6.50
C VAL A 451 -22.52 -0.32 -5.33
N PRO A 452 -23.42 0.68 -5.28
CA PRO A 452 -24.36 0.85 -4.16
C PRO A 452 -25.18 -0.41 -3.88
N GLY A 453 -25.62 -1.09 -4.94
CA GLY A 453 -26.38 -2.33 -4.83
C GLY A 453 -25.60 -3.46 -4.15
N ALA A 454 -24.30 -3.61 -4.45
CA ALA A 454 -23.45 -4.62 -3.81
C ALA A 454 -23.25 -4.32 -2.32
N MET A 455 -22.99 -3.05 -1.98
CA MET A 455 -22.85 -2.59 -0.60
C MET A 455 -24.14 -2.80 0.21
N LEU A 456 -25.29 -2.45 -0.35
CA LEU A 456 -26.59 -2.71 0.29
C LEU A 456 -26.91 -4.20 0.37
N GLY A 457 -26.55 -5.00 -0.64
CA GLY A 457 -26.71 -6.45 -0.65
C GLY A 457 -25.88 -7.12 0.46
N GLN A 458 -24.66 -6.65 0.70
CA GLN A 458 -23.85 -7.06 1.84
C GLN A 458 -24.58 -6.75 3.15
N MET A 459 -25.01 -5.51 3.37
CA MET A 459 -25.68 -5.13 4.61
C MET A 459 -27.01 -5.87 4.81
N LEU A 460 -27.75 -6.15 3.74
CA LEU A 460 -28.96 -6.97 3.77
C LEU A 460 -28.66 -8.36 4.34
N THR A 461 -27.55 -8.97 3.90
CA THR A 461 -27.11 -10.30 4.35
C THR A 461 -26.55 -10.28 5.77
N GLU A 462 -25.82 -9.23 6.14
CA GLU A 462 -25.29 -9.05 7.51
C GLU A 462 -26.42 -8.89 8.53
N PHE A 463 -27.39 -8.02 8.26
CA PHE A 463 -28.41 -7.65 9.24
C PHE A 463 -29.74 -8.40 9.08
N GLU A 464 -29.89 -9.23 8.04
CA GLU A 464 -31.15 -9.90 7.68
C GLU A 464 -32.34 -8.91 7.66
N PHE A 465 -32.09 -7.70 7.14
CA PHE A 465 -33.00 -6.56 7.23
C PHE A 465 -33.58 -6.18 5.85
N PRO A 466 -34.70 -6.78 5.41
CA PRO A 466 -35.24 -6.58 4.05
C PRO A 466 -35.63 -5.13 3.74
N ASP A 467 -35.99 -4.34 4.74
CA ASP A 467 -36.39 -2.93 4.57
C ASP A 467 -35.20 -1.95 4.65
N ILE A 468 -33.95 -2.42 4.55
CA ILE A 468 -32.77 -1.56 4.74
C ILE A 468 -32.72 -0.38 3.76
N LEU A 469 -33.14 -0.57 2.51
CA LEU A 469 -33.20 0.50 1.52
C LEU A 469 -34.25 1.55 1.90
N ARG A 470 -35.42 1.12 2.40
CA ARG A 470 -36.46 2.04 2.88
C ARG A 470 -35.94 2.83 4.08
N ALA A 471 -35.30 2.17 5.03
CA ALA A 471 -34.71 2.82 6.21
C ALA A 471 -33.60 3.81 5.83
N ALA A 472 -32.75 3.49 4.85
CA ALA A 472 -31.72 4.40 4.35
C ALA A 472 -32.35 5.64 3.67
N ASN A 473 -33.39 5.45 2.85
CA ASN A 473 -34.12 6.56 2.22
C ASN A 473 -34.85 7.45 3.23
N GLU A 474 -35.39 6.89 4.31
CA GLU A 474 -35.95 7.68 5.43
C GLU A 474 -34.87 8.56 6.08
N MET A 475 -33.62 8.08 6.17
CA MET A 475 -32.50 8.90 6.66
C MET A 475 -32.12 9.99 5.65
N GLU A 476 -32.17 9.71 4.36
CA GLU A 476 -31.92 10.70 3.29
C GLU A 476 -32.95 11.85 3.37
N GLN A 477 -34.22 11.53 3.58
CA GLN A 477 -35.26 12.54 3.78
C GLN A 477 -34.97 13.41 5.01
N ARG A 478 -34.49 12.82 6.11
CA ARG A 478 -34.08 13.58 7.31
C ARG A 478 -32.87 14.48 7.03
N MET A 479 -31.95 14.06 6.18
CA MET A 479 -30.81 14.89 5.74
C MET A 479 -31.29 16.16 5.02
N TYR A 480 -32.29 16.05 4.14
CA TYR A 480 -32.83 17.22 3.44
C TYR A 480 -33.61 18.19 4.33
N LEU A 481 -34.09 17.74 5.49
CA LEU A 481 -34.70 18.60 6.51
C LEU A 481 -33.66 19.35 7.34
N ASP A 482 -32.38 18.98 7.25
CA ASP A 482 -31.27 19.68 7.91
C ASP A 482 -30.73 20.82 7.02
N GLU A 483 -30.59 22.01 7.59
CA GLU A 483 -30.08 23.19 6.86
C GLU A 483 -28.65 22.98 6.32
N GLY A 484 -27.86 22.12 6.97
CA GLY A 484 -26.50 21.76 6.54
C GLY A 484 -26.44 20.53 5.63
N GLN A 485 -27.58 19.93 5.28
CA GLN A 485 -27.69 18.66 4.55
C GLN A 485 -26.76 17.57 5.10
N ARG A 486 -26.66 17.50 6.43
CA ARG A 486 -25.75 16.55 7.10
C ARG A 486 -26.41 15.17 7.22
N PRO A 487 -25.67 14.07 7.01
CA PRO A 487 -26.19 12.73 7.27
C PRO A 487 -26.76 12.63 8.70
N PRO A 488 -27.91 11.97 8.95
CA PRO A 488 -28.50 11.92 10.29
C PRO A 488 -27.61 11.29 11.36
N LEU A 489 -26.70 10.40 10.95
CA LEU A 489 -25.66 9.85 11.81
C LEU A 489 -24.76 10.93 12.41
N ILE A 490 -24.47 11.98 11.64
CA ILE A 490 -23.66 13.14 12.05
C ILE A 490 -24.46 14.11 12.93
N LEU A 491 -25.77 14.25 12.65
CA LEU A 491 -26.71 15.02 13.48
C LEU A 491 -26.80 14.43 14.89
N ASP A 492 -27.06 13.13 14.98
CA ASP A 492 -27.22 12.42 16.24
C ASP A 492 -25.87 12.31 17.00
N GLY A 493 -24.75 12.44 16.29
CA GLY A 493 -23.39 12.48 16.86
C GLY A 493 -22.94 13.83 17.42
N GLY A 494 -23.75 14.89 17.28
CA GLY A 494 -23.46 16.21 17.85
C GLY A 494 -22.41 17.03 17.10
N VAL A 495 -22.12 16.73 15.84
CA VAL A 495 -21.20 17.53 15.01
C VAL A 495 -21.93 18.79 14.55
N SER A 496 -21.41 19.96 14.87
CA SER A 496 -22.01 21.25 14.49
C SER A 496 -21.95 21.50 12.98
N VAL A 497 -22.80 22.41 12.47
CA VAL A 497 -22.78 22.83 11.05
C VAL A 497 -21.43 23.44 10.68
N ALA A 498 -20.84 24.24 11.58
CA ALA A 498 -19.53 24.83 11.37
C ALA A 498 -18.42 23.77 11.30
N GLU A 499 -18.45 22.76 12.17
CA GLU A 499 -17.50 21.63 12.11
C GLU A 499 -17.68 20.83 10.83
N TRP A 500 -18.92 20.54 10.41
CA TRP A 500 -19.21 19.85 9.16
C TRP A 500 -18.66 20.60 7.95
N ASN A 501 -18.95 21.89 7.84
CA ASN A 501 -18.49 22.73 6.75
C ASN A 501 -16.96 22.94 6.75
N ALA A 502 -16.31 22.77 7.91
CA ALA A 502 -14.87 22.84 8.04
C ALA A 502 -14.16 21.53 7.66
N ILE A 503 -14.87 20.43 7.41
CA ILE A 503 -14.30 19.14 7.01
C ILE A 503 -13.94 19.23 5.51
N PRO A 504 -12.66 19.23 5.15
CA PRO A 504 -12.28 19.25 3.75
C PRO A 504 -12.71 17.94 3.07
N SER A 505 -13.07 18.01 1.78
CA SER A 505 -13.52 16.85 0.99
C SER A 505 -12.53 15.69 0.98
N THR A 506 -11.25 15.96 1.24
CA THR A 506 -10.16 14.98 1.35
C THR A 506 -10.12 14.21 2.69
N TRP A 507 -10.99 14.51 3.65
CA TRP A 507 -10.96 13.91 5.01
C TRP A 507 -11.92 12.76 5.21
N LEU A 508 -12.86 12.61 4.29
CA LEU A 508 -13.46 11.33 3.97
C LEU A 508 -12.45 10.50 3.18
N ASP A 509 -11.19 10.49 3.62
CA ASP A 509 -10.17 9.60 3.10
C ASP A 509 -10.65 8.22 3.53
N VAL A 510 -11.53 7.64 2.71
CA VAL A 510 -11.77 6.22 2.73
C VAL A 510 -10.38 5.71 2.48
N GLY A 511 -9.74 5.19 3.53
CA GLY A 511 -8.59 4.33 3.43
C GLY A 511 -9.04 3.07 2.72
N VAL A 512 -9.50 3.23 1.48
CA VAL A 512 -9.53 2.20 0.49
C VAL A 512 -8.06 1.86 0.41
N VAL A 513 -7.75 0.83 1.14
CA VAL A 513 -6.58 0.04 0.90
C VAL A 513 -7.17 -1.15 0.18
N PRO A 514 -7.41 -1.07 -1.14
CA PRO A 514 -7.30 -2.30 -1.87
C PRO A 514 -5.90 -2.83 -1.56
N LEU A 515 -5.72 -4.15 -1.50
CA LEU A 515 -4.40 -4.74 -1.21
C LEU A 515 -3.26 -4.10 -2.04
N PHE A 516 -3.59 -3.53 -3.21
CA PHE A 516 -2.70 -2.80 -4.09
C PHE A 516 -2.30 -1.36 -3.71
N GLU A 517 -3.08 -0.57 -2.96
CA GLU A 517 -2.72 0.84 -2.65
C GLU A 517 -1.79 1.02 -1.44
N LEU A 518 -1.45 -0.04 -0.70
CA LEU A 518 -0.36 0.01 0.31
C LEU A 518 0.97 0.46 -0.32
N GLY A 519 1.16 0.21 -1.63
CA GLY A 519 2.32 0.68 -2.38
C GLY A 519 2.32 2.17 -2.77
N SER A 520 1.19 2.88 -2.74
CA SER A 520 1.09 4.27 -3.24
C SER A 520 1.52 5.35 -2.23
N VAL A 521 1.49 5.02 -0.93
CA VAL A 521 2.00 5.92 0.14
C VAL A 521 3.49 6.24 -0.07
N TYR A 522 4.20 5.40 -0.82
CA TYR A 522 5.63 5.51 -1.13
C TYR A 522 5.96 6.50 -2.26
N ALA A 523 5.00 6.92 -3.09
CA ALA A 523 5.26 7.91 -4.13
C ALA A 523 5.30 9.36 -3.60
N ASN A 524 4.81 9.59 -2.37
CA ASN A 524 4.69 10.92 -1.74
C ASN A 524 5.67 11.16 -0.58
N LEU A 525 6.52 10.18 -0.23
CA LEU A 525 7.69 10.32 0.64
C LEU A 525 8.95 10.46 -0.23
#